data_AF-A0A926BAF3-F1
#
_entry.id   AF-A0A926BAF3-F1
#
_cell.length_a   1.000
_cell.length_b   1.000
_cell.length_c   1.000
_cell.angle_alpha   90.00
_cell.angle_beta   90.00
_cell.angle_gamma   90.00
#
_symmetry.space_group_name_H-M   'P 1'
#
loop_
_entity.id
_entity.type
_entity.pdbx_description
1 polymer ?
#
loop_
_entity_poly.entity_id
_entity_poly.type
_entity_poly.pdbx_seq_one_letter_code
_entity_poly.pdbx_strand_id
1 'polypeptide(L)'
;ISAIPPLMLKTDANPGGLPIGAFDKIRKGVLADRAQFFRELSTPFYGINREGSKITQGARDSFWSQCMMSGFKGVYECIRVFSETDLTEDLKKFDVPTLIIHGDDDQIVPIAASALPASKIVKGATLKVYPGAPHALTVTHKDQLNADLLAFCRA
;
A
#
# COMPACT_ATOMS: atom_id res chain seq x y z
N ILE A 1 -1.01 -3.26 7.29
CA ILE A 1 -2.03 -2.28 6.85
C ILE A 1 -1.62 -1.82 5.46
N SER A 2 -2.48 -1.95 4.44
CA SER A 2 -2.21 -1.56 3.04
C SER A 2 -0.84 -2.04 2.52
N ALA A 3 -0.44 -3.26 2.91
CA ALA A 3 0.93 -3.72 2.76
C ALA A 3 1.16 -4.45 1.43
N ILE A 4 2.38 -4.38 0.90
CA ILE A 4 2.80 -5.05 -0.36
C ILE A 4 2.91 -6.60 -0.35
N PRO A 5 3.10 -7.31 0.79
CA PRO A 5 3.31 -8.75 0.75
C PRO A 5 2.09 -9.50 0.19
N PRO A 6 2.28 -10.66 -0.45
CA PRO A 6 3.54 -11.40 -0.58
C PRO A 6 4.50 -10.83 -1.64
N LEU A 7 3.98 -10.36 -2.77
CA LEU A 7 4.76 -9.81 -3.87
C LEU A 7 3.87 -8.93 -4.74
N MET A 8 4.38 -7.75 -5.13
CA MET A 8 3.66 -6.83 -6.01
C MET A 8 3.89 -7.14 -7.49
N LEU A 9 5.09 -7.60 -7.87
CA LEU A 9 5.43 -7.95 -9.24
C LEU A 9 4.72 -9.22 -9.71
N LYS A 10 4.20 -9.18 -10.92
CA LYS A 10 3.73 -10.36 -11.64
C LYS A 10 4.88 -11.28 -11.99
N THR A 11 4.81 -12.51 -11.51
CA THR A 11 5.73 -13.61 -11.85
C THR A 11 4.91 -14.87 -12.09
N ASP A 12 5.55 -15.96 -12.53
CA ASP A 12 4.86 -17.26 -12.65
C ASP A 12 4.36 -17.76 -11.28
N ALA A 13 5.08 -17.44 -10.20
CA ALA A 13 4.70 -17.75 -8.83
C ALA A 13 3.65 -16.77 -8.26
N ASN A 14 3.49 -15.59 -8.87
CA ASN A 14 2.52 -14.56 -8.46
C ASN A 14 1.77 -13.98 -9.68
N PRO A 15 0.87 -14.75 -10.31
CA PRO A 15 0.20 -14.33 -11.55
C PRO A 15 -0.76 -13.15 -11.37
N GLY A 16 -1.19 -12.88 -10.14
CA GLY A 16 -2.07 -11.76 -9.78
C GLY A 16 -1.35 -10.42 -9.58
N GLY A 17 -0.01 -10.40 -9.60
CA GLY A 17 0.78 -9.18 -9.47
C GLY A 17 0.65 -8.22 -10.66
N LEU A 18 1.25 -7.04 -10.52
CA LEU A 18 1.31 -6.03 -11.57
C LEU A 18 2.49 -6.27 -12.51
N PRO A 19 2.36 -5.99 -13.83
CA PRO A 19 3.47 -6.13 -14.77
C PRO A 19 4.61 -5.16 -14.44
N ILE A 20 5.86 -5.53 -14.75
CA ILE A 20 7.05 -4.70 -14.47
C ILE A 20 6.93 -3.26 -15.03
N GLY A 21 6.25 -3.11 -16.18
CA GLY A 21 6.00 -1.82 -16.80
C GLY A 21 5.18 -0.84 -15.93
N ALA A 22 4.40 -1.31 -14.96
CA ALA A 22 3.74 -0.45 -13.98
C ALA A 22 4.78 0.23 -13.06
N PHE A 23 5.76 -0.52 -12.56
CA PHE A 23 6.82 -0.02 -11.70
C PHE A 23 7.86 0.79 -12.48
N ASP A 24 8.14 0.45 -13.73
CA ASP A 24 9.00 1.25 -14.61
C ASP A 24 8.40 2.63 -14.90
N LYS A 25 7.08 2.76 -14.98
CA LYS A 25 6.42 4.07 -15.09
C LYS A 25 6.62 4.91 -13.83
N ILE A 26 6.55 4.30 -12.64
CA ILE A 26 6.86 4.97 -11.37
C ILE A 26 8.31 5.45 -11.37
N ARG A 27 9.26 4.58 -11.75
CA ARG A 27 10.70 4.93 -11.87
C ARG A 27 10.92 6.12 -12.81
N LYS A 28 10.31 6.07 -13.99
CA LYS A 28 10.40 7.16 -14.98
C LYS A 28 9.79 8.46 -14.45
N GLY A 29 8.63 8.40 -13.80
CA GLY A 29 7.97 9.57 -13.21
C GLY A 29 8.83 10.22 -12.13
N VAL A 30 9.38 9.43 -11.22
CA VAL A 30 10.31 9.91 -10.19
C VAL A 30 11.57 10.52 -10.82
N LEU A 31 12.17 9.87 -11.82
CA LEU A 31 13.37 10.38 -12.50
C LEU A 31 13.14 11.68 -13.26
N ALA A 32 11.99 11.81 -13.93
CA ALA A 32 11.66 12.96 -14.75
C ALA A 32 11.32 14.18 -13.89
N ASP A 33 10.40 14.02 -12.94
CA ASP A 33 9.98 15.06 -12.01
C ASP A 33 9.32 14.45 -10.77
N ARG A 34 10.12 14.18 -9.74
CA ARG A 34 9.60 13.64 -8.47
C ARG A 34 8.56 14.56 -7.81
N ALA A 35 8.70 15.87 -7.96
CA ALA A 35 7.84 16.82 -7.28
C ALA A 35 6.43 16.74 -7.87
N GLN A 36 6.33 16.73 -9.19
CA GLN A 36 5.05 16.54 -9.89
C GLN A 36 4.51 15.12 -9.70
N PHE A 37 5.37 14.10 -9.78
CA PHE A 37 4.98 12.71 -9.54
C PHE A 37 4.28 12.54 -8.17
N PHE A 38 4.84 13.10 -7.09
CA PHE A 38 4.21 13.01 -5.78
C PHE A 38 2.91 13.81 -5.67
N ARG A 39 2.77 14.93 -6.38
CA ARG A 39 1.48 15.65 -6.46
C ARG A 39 0.40 14.79 -7.09
N GLU A 40 0.73 14.12 -8.18
CA GLU A 40 -0.21 13.24 -8.90
C GLU A 40 -0.50 11.96 -8.11
N LEU A 41 0.52 11.34 -7.51
CA LEU A 41 0.39 10.14 -6.69
C LEU A 41 -0.59 10.33 -5.53
N SER A 42 -0.64 11.54 -4.94
CA SER A 42 -1.57 11.84 -3.85
C SER A 42 -3.03 11.54 -4.20
N THR A 43 -3.42 11.67 -5.48
CA THR A 43 -4.79 11.45 -5.93
C THR A 43 -5.27 10.00 -5.71
N PRO A 44 -4.67 8.98 -6.35
CA PRO A 44 -5.04 7.58 -6.10
C PRO A 44 -4.66 7.10 -4.70
N PHE A 45 -3.59 7.63 -4.10
CA PHE A 45 -3.15 7.27 -2.75
C PHE A 45 -4.23 7.55 -1.69
N TYR A 46 -4.90 8.70 -1.80
CA TYR A 46 -5.98 9.12 -0.91
C TYR A 46 -7.38 8.84 -1.45
N GLY A 47 -7.52 8.27 -2.66
CA GLY A 47 -8.81 8.07 -3.31
C GLY A 47 -9.54 9.40 -3.62
N ILE A 48 -8.83 10.47 -3.93
CA ILE A 48 -9.41 11.80 -4.25
C ILE A 48 -10.23 11.74 -5.56
N ASN A 49 -9.86 10.83 -6.46
CA ASN A 49 -10.59 10.55 -7.68
C ASN A 49 -11.87 9.70 -7.47
N ARG A 50 -12.25 9.42 -6.22
CA ARG A 50 -13.50 8.74 -5.87
C ARG A 50 -14.51 9.75 -5.33
N GLU A 51 -15.79 9.46 -5.59
CA GLU A 51 -16.89 10.25 -5.07
C GLU A 51 -16.91 10.22 -3.54
N GLY A 52 -17.23 11.35 -2.91
CA GLY A 52 -17.33 11.45 -1.45
C GLY A 52 -16.00 11.57 -0.71
N SER A 53 -14.86 11.65 -1.40
CA SER A 53 -13.56 11.90 -0.77
C SER A 53 -13.57 13.23 -0.01
N LYS A 54 -13.14 13.20 1.25
CA LYS A 54 -13.06 14.38 2.15
C LYS A 54 -11.62 14.84 2.39
N ILE A 55 -10.68 14.39 1.58
CA ILE A 55 -9.26 14.67 1.77
C ILE A 55 -8.99 16.12 1.41
N THR A 56 -8.43 16.86 2.36
CA THR A 56 -8.18 18.29 2.23
C THR A 56 -6.90 18.55 1.45
N GLN A 57 -6.79 19.75 0.86
CA GLN A 57 -5.55 20.17 0.22
C GLN A 57 -4.37 20.19 1.22
N GLY A 58 -4.61 20.56 2.49
CA GLY A 58 -3.58 20.52 3.53
C GLY A 58 -3.02 19.12 3.80
N ALA A 59 -3.86 18.07 3.75
CA ALA A 59 -3.37 16.69 3.84
C ALA A 59 -2.47 16.33 2.64
N ARG A 60 -2.84 16.78 1.43
CA ARG A 60 -2.03 16.57 0.22
C ARG A 60 -0.71 17.33 0.25
N ASP A 61 -0.72 18.56 0.77
CA ASP A 61 0.48 19.38 0.93
C ASP A 61 1.43 18.78 1.96
N SER A 62 0.89 18.26 3.08
CA SER A 62 1.68 17.53 4.08
C SER A 62 2.30 16.26 3.50
N PHE A 63 1.52 15.45 2.77
CA PHE A 63 2.03 14.28 2.04
C PHE A 63 3.16 14.66 1.09
N TRP A 64 2.93 15.65 0.24
CA TRP A 64 3.92 16.11 -0.72
C TRP A 64 5.20 16.61 -0.04
N SER A 65 5.06 17.40 1.03
CA SER A 65 6.20 17.88 1.81
C SER A 65 7.01 16.72 2.39
N GLN A 66 6.35 15.69 2.93
CA GLN A 66 7.02 14.49 3.45
C GLN A 66 7.75 13.73 2.33
N CYS A 67 7.11 13.54 1.18
CA CYS A 67 7.75 12.93 0.03
C CYS A 67 8.97 13.73 -0.44
N MET A 68 8.92 15.05 -0.42
CA MET A 68 10.05 15.89 -0.86
C MET A 68 11.23 15.92 0.13
N MET A 69 10.99 15.64 1.42
CA MET A 69 12.05 15.46 2.41
C MET A 69 12.86 14.18 2.22
N SER A 70 12.37 13.22 1.42
CA SER A 70 13.08 11.98 1.15
C SER A 70 14.27 12.15 0.18
N GLY A 71 15.32 11.35 0.36
CA GLY A 71 16.47 11.30 -0.54
C GLY A 71 16.09 10.71 -1.89
N PHE A 72 16.50 11.36 -2.99
CA PHE A 72 16.10 10.97 -4.34
C PHE A 72 16.48 9.53 -4.71
N LYS A 73 17.73 9.14 -4.44
CA LYS A 73 18.21 7.76 -4.66
C LYS A 73 17.37 6.76 -3.87
N GLY A 74 17.08 7.07 -2.61
CA GLY A 74 16.27 6.21 -1.73
C GLY A 74 14.86 5.99 -2.28
N VAL A 75 14.19 7.04 -2.75
CA VAL A 75 12.88 6.92 -3.41
C VAL A 75 12.98 6.00 -4.63
N TYR A 76 13.95 6.25 -5.50
CA TYR A 76 14.09 5.50 -6.75
C TYR A 76 14.36 4.01 -6.50
N GLU A 77 15.32 3.70 -5.62
CA GLU A 77 15.69 2.31 -5.30
C GLU A 77 14.58 1.59 -4.51
N CYS A 78 13.85 2.30 -3.65
CA CYS A 78 12.74 1.73 -2.90
C CYS A 78 11.63 1.20 -3.82
N ILE A 79 11.48 1.73 -5.04
CA ILE A 79 10.53 1.19 -6.03
C ILE A 79 10.81 -0.28 -6.30
N ARG A 80 12.07 -0.62 -6.56
CA ARG A 80 12.48 -2.02 -6.75
C ARG A 80 12.19 -2.85 -5.50
N VAL A 81 12.53 -2.34 -4.31
CA VAL A 81 12.34 -3.08 -3.06
C VAL A 81 10.86 -3.40 -2.85
N PHE A 82 9.96 -2.42 -2.93
CA PHE A 82 8.55 -2.69 -2.68
C PHE A 82 7.87 -3.48 -3.80
N SER A 83 8.38 -3.42 -5.03
CA SER A 83 7.75 -4.10 -6.17
C SER A 83 8.23 -5.53 -6.35
N GLU A 84 9.52 -5.78 -6.17
CA GLU A 84 10.20 -7.01 -6.60
C GLU A 84 10.65 -7.91 -5.44
N THR A 85 10.63 -7.45 -4.20
CA THR A 85 10.94 -8.30 -3.06
C THR A 85 9.77 -9.25 -2.80
N ASP A 86 10.03 -10.55 -2.98
CA ASP A 86 9.08 -11.60 -2.62
C ASP A 86 9.23 -11.96 -1.14
N LEU A 87 8.19 -11.65 -0.37
CA LEU A 87 8.11 -11.87 1.07
C LEU A 87 7.33 -13.14 1.41
N THR A 88 7.03 -14.00 0.44
CA THR A 88 6.26 -15.25 0.64
C THR A 88 6.87 -16.13 1.71
N GLU A 89 8.19 -16.36 1.67
CA GLU A 89 8.87 -17.20 2.66
C GLU A 89 8.94 -16.55 4.04
N ASP A 90 8.95 -15.22 4.12
CA ASP A 90 8.91 -14.52 5.40
C ASP A 90 7.53 -14.62 6.04
N LEU A 91 6.45 -14.47 5.27
CA LEU A 91 5.09 -14.67 5.75
C LEU A 91 4.85 -16.08 6.31
N LYS A 92 5.48 -17.12 5.73
CA LYS A 92 5.38 -18.50 6.23
C LYS A 92 6.00 -18.70 7.62
N LYS A 93 6.95 -17.84 8.00
CA LYS A 93 7.65 -17.91 9.30
C LYS A 93 6.83 -17.27 10.42
N PHE A 94 5.75 -16.57 10.11
CA PHE A 94 4.93 -15.92 11.13
C PHE A 94 4.28 -16.98 12.02
N ASP A 95 4.64 -16.95 13.30
CA ASP A 95 4.18 -17.86 14.36
C ASP A 95 3.43 -17.12 15.48
N VAL A 96 3.07 -15.86 15.24
CA VAL A 96 2.34 -14.98 16.17
C VAL A 96 1.00 -14.52 15.58
N PRO A 97 0.02 -14.14 16.41
CA PRO A 97 -1.21 -13.52 15.94
C PRO A 97 -0.92 -12.37 14.98
N THR A 98 -1.61 -12.35 13.84
CA THR A 98 -1.36 -11.37 12.78
C THR A 98 -2.68 -10.76 12.29
N LEU A 99 -2.75 -9.44 12.31
CA LEU A 99 -3.84 -8.67 11.73
C LEU A 99 -3.42 -8.04 10.40
N ILE A 100 -4.19 -8.31 9.35
CA ILE A 100 -4.05 -7.70 8.03
C ILE A 100 -5.28 -6.80 7.81
N ILE A 101 -5.03 -5.54 7.50
CA ILE A 101 -6.07 -4.55 7.16
C ILE A 101 -5.76 -3.97 5.79
N HIS A 102 -6.74 -3.95 4.90
CA HIS A 102 -6.56 -3.44 3.53
C HIS A 102 -7.87 -2.88 2.98
N GLY A 103 -7.79 -1.85 2.15
CA GLY A 103 -8.93 -1.34 1.40
C GLY A 103 -9.13 -2.11 0.10
N ASP A 104 -10.37 -2.44 -0.27
CA ASP A 104 -10.62 -3.13 -1.55
C ASP A 104 -10.56 -2.21 -2.78
N ASP A 105 -10.54 -0.88 -2.59
CA ASP A 105 -10.29 0.14 -3.61
C ASP A 105 -8.88 0.77 -3.49
N ASP A 106 -7.92 0.02 -2.95
CA ASP A 106 -6.52 0.43 -2.94
C ASP A 106 -5.95 0.43 -4.38
N GLN A 107 -5.82 1.64 -4.94
CA GLN A 107 -5.29 1.89 -6.28
C GLN A 107 -3.75 1.85 -6.36
N ILE A 108 -3.04 1.73 -5.23
CA ILE A 108 -1.57 1.70 -5.18
C ILE A 108 -1.07 0.27 -5.00
N VAL A 109 -1.67 -0.45 -4.05
CA VAL A 109 -1.34 -1.84 -3.70
C VAL A 109 -2.62 -2.68 -3.86
N PRO A 110 -2.84 -3.30 -5.03
CA PRO A 110 -4.05 -4.06 -5.28
C PRO A 110 -4.22 -5.20 -4.28
N ILE A 111 -5.39 -5.24 -3.63
CA ILE A 111 -5.70 -6.21 -2.56
C ILE A 111 -5.54 -7.67 -3.02
N ALA A 112 -5.85 -7.95 -4.30
CA ALA A 112 -5.78 -9.27 -4.90
C ALA A 112 -4.35 -9.81 -5.03
N ALA A 113 -3.37 -8.92 -5.15
CA ALA A 113 -1.94 -9.26 -5.22
C ALA A 113 -1.25 -9.21 -3.85
N SER A 114 -1.95 -8.76 -2.81
CA SER A 114 -1.34 -8.43 -1.51
C SER A 114 -2.06 -9.10 -0.33
N ALA A 115 -3.00 -8.40 0.32
CA ALA A 115 -3.64 -8.85 1.53
C ALA A 115 -4.38 -10.19 1.39
N LEU A 116 -5.05 -10.43 0.25
CA LEU A 116 -5.78 -11.68 0.02
C LEU A 116 -4.87 -12.92 -0.03
N PRO A 117 -3.76 -12.93 -0.78
CA PRO A 117 -2.81 -14.04 -0.71
C PRO A 117 -2.04 -14.06 0.63
N ALA A 118 -1.64 -12.91 1.18
CA ALA A 118 -0.92 -12.86 2.45
C ALA A 118 -1.72 -13.49 3.61
N SER A 119 -3.04 -13.24 3.68
CA SER A 119 -3.91 -13.81 4.71
C SER A 119 -4.09 -15.32 4.59
N LYS A 120 -3.81 -15.91 3.42
CA LYS A 120 -3.84 -17.36 3.20
C LYS A 120 -2.50 -18.00 3.54
N ILE A 121 -1.39 -17.26 3.42
CA ILE A 121 -0.04 -17.74 3.74
C ILE A 121 0.20 -17.70 5.24
N VAL A 122 -0.15 -16.59 5.90
CA VAL A 122 0.04 -16.44 7.35
C VAL A 122 -1.02 -17.25 8.09
N LYS A 123 -0.59 -18.30 8.80
CA LYS A 123 -1.49 -19.19 9.54
C LYS A 123 -2.20 -18.42 10.64
N GLY A 124 -3.53 -18.53 10.69
CA GLY A 124 -4.35 -17.87 11.70
C GLY A 124 -4.44 -16.34 11.56
N ALA A 125 -4.05 -15.77 10.41
CA ALA A 125 -4.21 -14.34 10.19
C ALA A 125 -5.68 -13.92 10.23
N THR A 126 -5.94 -12.79 10.89
CA THR A 126 -7.22 -12.08 10.78
C THR A 126 -7.11 -11.08 9.64
N LEU A 127 -7.98 -11.18 8.64
CA LEU A 127 -8.09 -10.19 7.56
C LEU A 127 -9.31 -9.31 7.79
N LYS A 128 -9.12 -7.99 7.77
CA LYS A 128 -10.18 -6.98 7.70
C LYS A 128 -10.06 -6.21 6.39
N VAL A 129 -11.10 -6.32 5.56
CA VAL A 129 -11.23 -5.54 4.33
C VAL A 129 -12.10 -4.33 4.62
N TYR A 130 -11.64 -3.13 4.26
CA TYR A 130 -12.40 -1.90 4.37
C TYR A 130 -13.02 -1.56 3.01
N PRO A 131 -14.36 -1.72 2.85
CA PRO A 131 -15.01 -1.49 1.57
C PRO A 131 -14.87 -0.04 1.10
N GLY A 132 -14.44 0.15 -0.14
CA GLY A 132 -14.20 1.45 -0.77
C GLY A 132 -13.00 2.22 -0.22
N ALA A 133 -12.22 1.66 0.72
CA ALA A 133 -11.10 2.38 1.29
C ALA A 133 -9.90 2.43 0.31
N PRO A 134 -9.24 3.59 0.19
CA PRO A 134 -8.04 3.74 -0.63
C PRO A 134 -6.79 3.25 0.14
N HIS A 135 -5.62 3.39 -0.48
CA HIS A 135 -4.34 3.03 0.14
C HIS A 135 -4.13 3.71 1.49
N ALA A 136 -4.37 5.02 1.56
CA ALA A 136 -4.18 5.86 2.73
C ALA A 136 -5.31 5.73 3.78
N LEU A 137 -5.74 4.50 4.06
CA LEU A 137 -6.78 4.20 5.05
C LEU A 137 -6.41 4.62 6.48
N THR A 138 -5.12 4.84 6.74
CA THR A 138 -4.62 5.44 7.99
C THR A 138 -5.07 6.89 8.19
N VAL A 139 -5.44 7.58 7.11
CA VAL A 139 -5.98 8.94 7.14
C VAL A 139 -7.48 8.93 6.89
N THR A 140 -7.94 8.24 5.85
CA THR A 140 -9.35 8.27 5.42
C THR A 140 -10.28 7.50 6.36
N HIS A 141 -9.77 6.46 7.03
CA HIS A 141 -10.53 5.57 7.92
C HIS A 141 -9.90 5.47 9.31
N LYS A 142 -9.23 6.56 9.76
CA LYS A 142 -8.42 6.58 10.98
C LYS A 142 -9.15 6.06 12.22
N ASP A 143 -10.42 6.38 12.41
CA ASP A 143 -11.16 6.02 13.63
C ASP A 143 -11.50 4.53 13.64
N GLN A 144 -11.94 4.00 12.49
CA GLN A 144 -12.15 2.56 12.30
C GLN A 144 -10.84 1.78 12.45
N LEU A 145 -9.76 2.25 11.83
CA LEU A 145 -8.43 1.66 11.95
C LEU A 145 -7.95 1.62 13.40
N ASN A 146 -8.04 2.74 14.12
CA ASN A 146 -7.60 2.84 15.51
C ASN A 146 -8.40 1.88 16.41
N ALA A 147 -9.70 1.76 16.19
CA ALA A 147 -10.55 0.82 16.95
C ALA A 147 -10.15 -0.64 16.69
N ASP A 148 -9.92 -1.02 15.42
CA ASP A 148 -9.53 -2.37 15.05
C ASP A 148 -8.14 -2.75 15.58
N LEU A 149 -7.17 -1.82 15.50
CA LEU A 149 -5.84 -2.02 16.07
C LEU A 149 -5.90 -2.18 17.60
N LEU A 150 -6.67 -1.32 18.29
CA LEU A 150 -6.83 -1.41 19.74
C LEU A 150 -7.50 -2.71 20.17
N ALA A 151 -8.52 -3.17 19.43
CA ALA A 151 -9.19 -4.43 19.71
C ALA A 151 -8.23 -5.62 19.55
N PHE A 152 -7.40 -5.62 18.50
CA PHE A 152 -6.42 -6.67 18.28
C PHE A 152 -5.31 -6.69 19.33
N CYS A 153 -4.80 -5.53 19.75
CA CYS A 153 -3.79 -5.45 20.81
C CYS A 153 -4.29 -5.89 22.20
N ARG A 154 -5.60 -5.99 22.41
CA ARG A 154 -6.21 -6.40 23.68
C ARG A 154 -6.58 -7.89 23.74
N ALA A 155 -6.56 -8.58 22.60
CA ALA A 155 -6.89 -10.00 22.49
C ALA A 155 -5.71 -10.88 22.94
#